data_AF-Q0V1Q5-F1
#
_entry.id   AF-Q0V1Q5-F1
#
_cell.length_a   1.000
_cell.length_b   1.000
_cell.length_c   1.000
_cell.angle_alpha   90.00
_cell.angle_beta   90.00
_cell.angle_gamma   90.00
#
_symmetry.space_group_name_H-M   'P 1'
#
loop_
_entity.id
_entity.type
_entity.pdbx_description
1 polymer ?
#
loop_
_entity_poly.entity_id
_entity_poly.type
_entity_poly.pdbx_seq_one_letter_code
_entity_poly.pdbx_strand_id
1 'polypeptide(L)'
;MSATSNTTQILHDATVLFATVNSTVSRPIFAAKDLPTSHFQDTDTKCPICRCDDSADIDSTDTALLTQIVCIYVCSHIFHRICLKLWIDGQIARENKGTCPMYRAVLVQSAQQSLHTEQRLGIPSLGRATQQIQQEIYQIIVQIRERGVEITRLS
;
A
#
# COMPACT_ATOMS: atom_id res chain seq x y z
N MET A 1 -4.90 -38.80 -50.93
CA MET A 1 -4.46 -37.42 -50.63
C MET A 1 -4.17 -37.36 -49.15
N SER A 2 -2.98 -36.87 -48.86
CA SER A 2 -2.19 -37.14 -47.65
C SER A 2 -2.74 -36.50 -46.38
N ALA A 3 -2.35 -37.11 -45.27
CA ALA A 3 -2.57 -36.70 -43.90
C ALA A 3 -1.86 -35.39 -43.50
N THR A 4 -2.23 -34.94 -42.29
CA THR A 4 -1.48 -34.16 -41.29
C THR A 4 -1.89 -32.70 -41.05
N SER A 5 -1.72 -32.31 -39.78
CA SER A 5 -1.69 -30.96 -39.18
C SER A 5 -3.02 -30.47 -38.58
N ASN A 6 -3.10 -29.99 -37.34
CA ASN A 6 -2.04 -29.75 -36.36
C ASN A 6 -2.65 -29.68 -34.94
N THR A 7 -2.17 -30.57 -34.08
CA THR A 7 -2.29 -30.53 -32.63
C THR A 7 -1.25 -29.55 -32.10
N THR A 8 -1.51 -28.25 -32.19
CA THR A 8 -0.63 -27.23 -31.56
C THR A 8 -1.38 -25.92 -31.37
N GLN A 9 -2.32 -25.89 -30.42
CA GLN A 9 -2.92 -24.62 -29.97
C GLN A 9 -3.19 -24.64 -28.46
N ILE A 10 -2.19 -25.11 -27.71
CA ILE A 10 -2.06 -24.95 -26.27
C ILE A 10 -0.60 -24.54 -26.08
N LEU A 11 -0.36 -23.45 -25.35
CA LEU A 11 0.95 -22.81 -25.03
C LEU A 11 1.31 -21.60 -25.91
N HIS A 12 0.54 -20.51 -25.81
CA HIS A 12 1.09 -19.15 -25.92
C HIS A 12 0.14 -18.18 -25.19
N ASP A 13 0.33 -18.05 -23.88
CA ASP A 13 0.34 -16.75 -23.17
C ASP A 13 0.56 -16.95 -21.66
N ALA A 14 1.62 -17.68 -21.34
CA ALA A 14 2.26 -17.65 -20.03
C ALA A 14 3.41 -16.65 -20.06
N THR A 15 3.08 -15.36 -20.14
CA THR A 15 4.03 -14.26 -19.87
C THR A 15 3.42 -13.33 -18.82
N VAL A 16 3.14 -13.92 -17.66
CA VAL A 16 3.04 -13.19 -16.40
C VAL A 16 4.48 -13.04 -15.90
N LEU A 17 5.13 -11.94 -16.25
CA LEU A 17 6.40 -11.55 -15.63
C LEU A 17 6.36 -10.08 -15.22
N PHE A 18 6.16 -9.91 -13.91
CA PHE A 18 6.83 -8.94 -13.06
C PHE A 18 6.73 -7.45 -13.44
N ALA A 19 5.61 -6.84 -13.08
CA ALA A 19 5.64 -5.50 -12.50
C ALA A 19 5.61 -5.64 -10.97
N THR A 20 6.76 -5.94 -10.39
CA THR A 20 7.01 -5.81 -8.95
C THR A 20 7.08 -4.33 -8.61
N VAL A 21 6.05 -3.81 -7.93
CA VAL A 21 6.31 -3.00 -6.74
C VAL A 21 5.13 -3.10 -5.78
N ASN A 22 5.40 -3.76 -4.65
CA ASN A 22 4.75 -3.66 -3.35
C ASN A 22 3.88 -2.42 -3.15
N SER A 23 2.66 -2.45 -3.67
CA SER A 23 1.59 -1.57 -3.25
C SER A 23 0.73 -2.32 -2.24
N THR A 24 1.31 -2.62 -1.08
CA THR A 24 0.55 -2.65 0.18
C THR A 24 0.07 -1.23 0.45
N VAL A 25 -0.80 -0.73 -0.43
CA VAL A 25 -1.61 0.45 -0.15
C VAL A 25 -2.43 0.04 1.06
N SER A 26 -1.96 0.49 2.21
CA SER A 26 -2.70 0.41 3.46
C SER A 26 -4.11 0.86 3.12
N ARG A 27 -5.07 -0.06 3.22
CA ARG A 27 -6.49 0.26 3.05
C ARG A 27 -6.72 1.56 3.82
N PRO A 28 -7.34 2.59 3.24
CA PRO A 28 -7.66 3.79 4.00
C PRO A 28 -8.42 3.34 5.23
N ILE A 29 -7.83 3.56 6.42
CA ILE A 29 -8.40 3.12 7.72
C ILE A 29 -9.67 3.93 8.03
N PHE A 30 -10.01 4.91 7.21
CA PHE A 30 -11.09 5.84 7.39
C PHE A 30 -12.11 5.67 6.27
N ALA A 31 -13.32 5.29 6.66
CA ALA A 31 -14.50 5.50 5.83
C ALA A 31 -14.79 7.01 5.82
N ALA A 32 -14.83 7.61 4.64
CA ALA A 32 -15.39 8.94 4.46
C ALA A 32 -16.82 8.78 3.95
N LYS A 33 -17.77 9.52 4.53
CA LYS A 33 -19.11 9.63 3.99
C LYS A 33 -19.16 10.83 3.05
N ASP A 34 -19.57 10.60 1.80
CA ASP A 34 -19.86 11.68 0.87
C ASP A 34 -21.12 12.44 1.32
N LEU A 35 -21.01 13.75 1.35
CA LEU A 35 -22.10 14.68 1.66
C LEU A 35 -22.56 15.39 0.39
N PRO A 36 -23.79 15.96 0.39
CA PRO A 36 -24.23 16.85 -0.68
C PRO A 36 -23.23 17.99 -0.86
N THR A 37 -22.99 18.38 -2.11
CA THR A 37 -22.03 19.43 -2.51
C THR A 37 -22.41 20.83 -1.98
N SER A 38 -23.61 21.01 -1.42
CA SER A 38 -24.13 22.27 -0.87
C SER A 38 -24.08 22.35 0.66
N HIS A 39 -23.45 21.41 1.35
CA HIS A 39 -23.51 21.33 2.81
C HIS A 39 -23.06 22.63 3.52
N PHE A 40 -21.99 23.28 3.05
CA PHE A 40 -21.48 24.49 3.70
C PHE A 40 -22.44 25.67 3.48
N GLN A 41 -23.07 25.76 2.30
CA GLN A 41 -24.14 26.74 2.05
C GLN A 41 -25.38 26.48 2.90
N ASP A 42 -25.86 25.25 2.95
CA ASP A 42 -27.11 24.87 3.64
C ASP A 42 -27.01 25.05 5.16
N THR A 43 -25.80 24.95 5.71
CA THR A 43 -25.54 25.04 7.16
C THR A 43 -24.95 26.37 7.60
N ASP A 44 -24.66 27.29 6.68
CA ASP A 44 -23.90 28.53 6.93
C ASP A 44 -22.58 28.25 7.67
N THR A 45 -21.92 27.15 7.30
CA THR A 45 -20.60 26.79 7.84
C THR A 45 -19.53 26.88 6.75
N LYS A 46 -18.26 26.84 7.13
CA LYS A 46 -17.13 26.95 6.19
C LYS A 46 -16.14 25.83 6.40
N CYS A 47 -15.45 25.42 5.33
CA CYS A 47 -14.41 24.41 5.43
C CYS A 47 -13.29 24.89 6.38
N PRO A 48 -12.93 24.13 7.43
CA PRO A 48 -11.93 24.58 8.40
C PRO A 48 -10.51 24.75 7.85
N ILE A 49 -10.22 24.19 6.67
CA ILE A 49 -8.90 24.26 6.02
C ILE A 49 -8.79 25.51 5.15
N CYS A 50 -9.66 25.68 4.15
CA CYS A 50 -9.58 26.79 3.20
C CYS A 50 -10.39 28.03 3.63
N ARG A 51 -11.31 27.89 4.60
CA ARG A 51 -12.23 28.94 5.06
C ARG A 51 -13.20 29.46 3.99
N CYS A 52 -13.38 28.72 2.91
CA CYS A 52 -14.40 28.97 1.90
C CYS A 52 -15.64 28.10 2.14
N ASP A 53 -16.78 28.59 1.66
CA ASP A 53 -18.00 27.81 1.41
C ASP A 53 -17.93 27.13 0.03
N ASP A 54 -19.05 26.51 -0.39
CA ASP A 54 -19.19 25.80 -1.66
C ASP A 54 -19.26 26.74 -2.89
N SER A 55 -19.35 28.05 -2.68
CA SER A 55 -19.60 29.09 -3.69
C SER A 55 -18.39 29.94 -4.04
N ALA A 56 -17.17 29.56 -3.65
CA ALA A 56 -15.99 30.28 -4.12
C ALA A 56 -16.04 30.37 -5.66
N ASP A 57 -16.07 31.59 -6.20
CA ASP A 57 -16.16 31.92 -7.64
C ASP A 57 -14.97 31.33 -8.41
N ILE A 58 -15.01 30.02 -8.65
CA ILE A 58 -14.00 29.30 -9.41
C ILE A 58 -14.56 29.21 -10.83
N ASP A 59 -14.15 30.17 -11.65
CA ASP A 59 -14.50 30.34 -13.07
C ASP A 59 -13.90 29.24 -13.97
N SER A 60 -13.93 27.99 -13.52
CA SER A 60 -13.25 26.88 -14.19
C SER A 60 -14.11 25.61 -14.20
N THR A 61 -14.18 25.03 -15.38
CA THR A 61 -15.01 23.90 -15.83
C THR A 61 -14.77 22.57 -15.11
N ASP A 62 -13.89 22.54 -14.09
CA ASP A 62 -13.51 21.33 -13.32
C ASP A 62 -13.87 21.45 -11.82
N THR A 63 -14.89 22.25 -11.52
CA THR A 63 -15.32 22.65 -10.17
C THR A 63 -15.90 21.50 -9.36
N ALA A 64 -16.48 20.49 -10.00
CA ALA A 64 -17.21 19.40 -9.31
C ALA A 64 -16.32 18.56 -8.38
N LEU A 65 -15.02 18.44 -8.67
CA LEU A 65 -14.09 17.69 -7.82
C LEU A 65 -13.56 18.51 -6.64
N LEU A 66 -13.53 19.83 -6.77
CA LEU A 66 -13.07 20.75 -5.72
C LEU A 66 -14.13 20.95 -4.64
N THR A 67 -15.41 20.92 -5.03
CA THR A 67 -16.55 21.15 -4.15
C THR A 67 -17.08 19.88 -3.48
N GLN A 68 -16.60 18.69 -3.82
CA GLN A 68 -17.03 17.46 -3.15
C GLN A 68 -16.74 17.54 -1.64
N ILE A 69 -17.74 17.26 -0.81
CA ILE A 69 -17.66 17.36 0.64
C ILE A 69 -17.56 15.97 1.26
N VAL A 70 -16.65 15.81 2.20
CA VAL A 70 -16.42 14.55 2.91
C VAL A 70 -16.50 14.75 4.41
N CYS A 71 -17.12 13.79 5.09
CA CYS A 71 -17.12 13.70 6.55
C CYS A 71 -16.29 12.51 7.01
N ILE A 72 -15.37 12.79 7.94
CA ILE A 72 -14.52 11.77 8.55
C ILE A 72 -15.37 10.96 9.54
N TYR A 73 -15.54 9.66 9.31
CA TYR A 73 -16.40 8.82 10.16
C TYR A 73 -15.99 8.81 11.64
N VAL A 74 -14.69 8.79 11.95
CA VAL A 74 -14.20 8.63 13.33
C VAL A 74 -14.41 9.86 14.23
N CYS A 75 -14.49 11.07 13.66
CA CYS A 75 -14.59 12.30 14.43
C CYS A 75 -15.63 13.28 13.90
N SER A 76 -16.38 12.88 12.88
CA SER A 76 -17.48 13.63 12.25
C SER A 76 -17.11 15.03 11.72
N HIS A 77 -15.83 15.33 11.55
CA HIS A 77 -15.38 16.60 10.99
C HIS A 77 -15.54 16.61 9.47
N ILE A 78 -16.00 17.75 8.95
CA ILE A 78 -16.42 17.92 7.55
C ILE A 78 -15.45 18.86 6.83
N PHE A 79 -15.05 18.49 5.62
CA PHE A 79 -14.09 19.23 4.80
C PHE A 79 -14.43 19.10 3.31
N HIS A 80 -13.95 20.03 2.49
CA HIS A 80 -13.78 19.76 1.06
C HIS A 80 -12.80 18.60 0.87
N ARG A 81 -13.13 17.67 -0.01
CA ARG A 81 -12.36 16.46 -0.32
C ARG A 81 -10.93 16.80 -0.72
N ILE A 82 -10.76 17.81 -1.58
CA ILE A 82 -9.44 18.24 -2.03
C ILE A 82 -8.61 18.82 -0.88
N CYS A 83 -9.23 19.63 -0.01
CA CYS A 83 -8.54 20.22 1.14
C CYS A 83 -8.06 19.13 2.10
N LEU A 84 -8.91 18.14 2.41
CA LEU A 84 -8.53 17.03 3.26
C LEU A 84 -7.43 16.17 2.62
N LYS A 85 -7.51 15.91 1.30
CA LYS A 85 -6.49 15.17 0.57
C LYS A 85 -5.12 15.86 0.64
N LEU A 86 -5.05 17.14 0.28
CA LEU A 86 -3.80 17.90 0.31
C LEU A 86 -3.18 17.95 1.71
N TRP A 87 -4.04 18.07 2.73
CA TRP A 87 -3.60 18.01 4.14
C TRP A 87 -2.97 16.67 4.50
N ILE A 88 -3.65 15.56 4.16
CA ILE A 88 -3.18 14.21 4.45
C ILE A 88 -1.88 13.92 3.70
N ASP A 89 -1.79 14.25 2.41
CA ASP A 89 -0.59 14.03 1.61
C ASP A 89 0.63 14.77 2.18
N GLY A 90 0.44 16.04 2.57
CA GLY A 90 1.51 16.85 3.18
C GLY A 90 1.93 16.36 4.57
N GLN A 91 1.03 15.71 5.32
CA GLN A 91 1.34 15.07 6.60
C GLN A 91 2.08 13.75 6.40
N ILE A 92 1.61 12.89 5.48
CA ILE A 92 2.25 11.61 5.17
C ILE A 92 3.69 11.81 4.71
N ALA A 93 3.93 12.81 3.85
CA ALA A 93 5.27 13.12 3.36
C ALA A 93 6.27 13.51 4.47
N ARG A 94 5.80 14.06 5.60
CA ARG A 94 6.66 14.54 6.70
C ARG A 94 6.72 13.58 7.88
N GLU A 95 5.59 12.97 8.23
CA GLU A 95 5.41 12.24 9.48
C GLU A 95 5.03 10.77 9.28
N ASN A 96 4.88 10.30 8.04
CA ASN A 96 4.40 8.95 7.71
C ASN A 96 3.00 8.63 8.27
N LYS A 97 2.24 9.65 8.66
CA LYS A 97 0.86 9.54 9.13
C LYS A 97 0.06 10.74 8.65
N GLY A 98 -1.23 10.54 8.36
CA GLY A 98 -2.21 11.59 8.10
C GLY A 98 -3.16 11.71 9.27
N THR A 99 -3.40 12.93 9.75
CA THR A 99 -4.28 13.19 10.90
C THR A 99 -5.44 14.13 10.53
N CYS A 100 -6.54 14.04 11.27
CA CYS A 100 -7.63 15.01 11.17
C CYS A 100 -7.12 16.42 11.54
N PRO A 101 -7.37 17.46 10.73
CA PRO A 101 -6.95 18.83 11.03
C PRO A 101 -7.50 19.38 12.36
N MET A 102 -8.73 18.99 12.72
CA MET A 102 -9.45 19.49 13.90
C MET A 102 -9.13 18.70 15.16
N TYR A 103 -9.21 17.37 15.08
CA TYR A 103 -9.13 16.48 16.25
C TYR A 103 -7.79 15.74 16.38
N ARG A 104 -6.91 15.86 15.38
CA ARG A 104 -5.59 15.19 15.32
C ARG A 104 -5.60 13.66 15.42
N ALA A 105 -6.77 13.01 15.39
CA ALA A 105 -6.87 11.57 15.27
C ALA A 105 -6.18 11.08 13.99
N VAL A 106 -5.46 9.95 14.08
CA VAL A 106 -4.78 9.32 12.94
C VAL A 106 -5.83 8.71 12.01
N LEU A 107 -5.79 9.15 10.76
CA LEU A 107 -6.65 8.67 9.67
C LEU A 107 -5.91 7.66 8.80
N VAL A 108 -4.63 7.95 8.53
CA VAL A 108 -3.75 7.13 7.70
C VAL A 108 -2.43 6.96 8.42
N GLN A 109 -1.86 5.75 8.36
CA GLN A 109 -0.48 5.51 8.76
C GLN A 109 0.18 4.67 7.67
N SER A 110 1.35 5.11 7.20
CA SER A 110 2.09 4.34 6.19
C SER A 110 2.66 3.08 6.83
N ALA A 111 2.55 1.94 6.15
CA ALA A 111 3.02 0.64 6.64
C ALA A 111 4.55 0.58 6.85
N GLN A 112 5.30 1.61 6.42
CA GLN A 112 6.75 1.63 6.52
C GLN A 112 7.27 1.71 7.97
N GLN A 113 6.47 2.17 8.93
CA GLN A 113 6.86 2.17 10.35
C GLN A 113 6.57 0.85 11.08
N SER A 114 5.65 0.03 10.57
CA SER A 114 5.28 -1.24 11.22
C SER A 114 6.44 -2.23 11.29
N LEU A 115 7.35 -2.18 10.31
CA LEU A 115 8.53 -3.05 10.23
C LEU A 115 9.59 -2.78 11.31
N HIS A 116 9.59 -1.59 11.92
CA HIS A 116 10.60 -1.26 12.94
C HIS A 116 10.15 -1.61 14.37
N THR A 117 8.86 -1.85 14.59
CA THR A 117 8.34 -2.21 15.93
C THR A 117 8.48 -3.72 16.22
N GLU A 118 8.50 -4.57 15.18
CA GLU A 118 8.75 -6.01 15.37
C GLU A 118 10.17 -6.33 15.83
N GLN A 119 11.10 -5.38 15.72
CA GLN A 119 12.45 -5.52 16.27
C GLN A 119 12.50 -5.57 17.82
N ARG A 120 11.41 -5.19 18.50
CA ARG A 120 11.35 -5.20 19.98
C ARG A 120 10.82 -6.49 20.60
N LEU A 121 10.22 -7.38 19.81
CA LEU A 121 9.67 -8.66 20.32
C LEU A 121 10.65 -9.84 20.19
N GLY A 122 11.90 -9.59 19.80
CA GLY A 122 12.92 -10.64 19.78
C GLY A 122 12.61 -11.79 18.84
N ILE A 123 11.70 -11.60 17.88
CA ILE A 123 11.43 -12.61 16.85
C ILE A 123 12.63 -12.58 15.91
N PRO A 124 13.42 -13.67 15.83
CA PRO A 124 14.54 -13.72 14.90
C PRO A 124 13.97 -13.54 13.49
N SER A 125 14.39 -12.45 12.84
CA SER A 125 14.04 -12.13 11.46
C SER A 125 14.11 -13.40 10.60
N LEU A 126 13.05 -13.75 9.89
CA LEU A 126 12.95 -14.94 9.03
C LEU A 126 14.18 -15.11 8.12
N GLY A 127 14.81 -13.99 7.71
CA GLY A 127 16.06 -13.96 6.95
C GLY A 127 17.29 -14.57 7.64
N ARG A 128 17.38 -14.55 8.98
CA ARG A 128 18.49 -15.21 9.71
C ARG A 128 18.27 -16.72 9.82
N ALA A 129 17.03 -17.15 10.01
CA ALA A 129 16.68 -18.57 10.04
C ALA A 129 16.93 -19.23 8.67
N THR A 130 16.55 -18.57 7.58
CA THR A 130 16.83 -19.07 6.22
C THR A 130 18.32 -19.09 5.90
N GLN A 131 19.07 -18.06 6.33
CA GLN A 131 20.52 -18.03 6.13
C GLN A 131 21.25 -19.13 6.91
N GLN A 132 20.80 -19.45 8.12
CA GLN A 132 21.35 -20.55 8.92
C GLN A 132 21.07 -21.91 8.28
N ILE A 133 19.83 -22.16 7.86
CA ILE A 133 19.47 -23.40 7.14
C ILE A 133 20.30 -23.55 5.86
N GLN A 134 20.50 -22.45 5.12
CA GLN A 134 21.29 -22.47 3.89
C GLN A 134 22.78 -22.78 4.14
N GLN A 135 23.34 -22.30 5.26
CA GLN A 135 24.69 -22.68 5.68
C GLN A 135 24.79 -24.15 6.09
N GLU A 136 23.81 -24.67 6.83
CA GLU A 136 23.77 -26.08 7.23
C GLU A 136 23.69 -27.01 6.01
N ILE A 137 22.82 -26.70 5.04
CA ILE A 137 22.73 -27.44 3.77
C ILE A 137 24.06 -27.44 3.03
N TYR A 138 24.75 -26.29 2.95
CA TYR A 138 26.04 -26.20 2.29
C TYR A 138 27.09 -27.12 2.95
N GLN A 139 27.16 -27.14 4.28
CA GLN A 139 28.10 -28.01 5.00
C GLN A 139 27.81 -29.50 4.76
N ILE A 140 26.55 -29.90 4.72
CA ILE A 140 26.16 -31.30 4.42
C ILE A 140 26.61 -31.69 3.00
N ILE A 141 26.41 -30.82 2.01
CA ILE A 141 26.82 -31.08 0.62
C ILE A 141 28.33 -31.27 0.53
N VAL A 142 29.12 -30.45 1.24
CA VAL A 142 30.58 -30.57 1.28
C VAL A 142 31.00 -31.91 1.89
N GLN A 143 30.41 -32.31 3.02
CA GLN A 143 30.72 -33.59 3.68
C GLN A 143 30.38 -34.80 2.80
N ILE A 144 29.25 -34.78 2.08
CA ILE A 144 28.88 -35.86 1.16
C ILE A 144 29.89 -35.95 0.01
N ARG A 145 30.34 -34.82 -0.53
CA ARG A 145 31.34 -34.79 -1.61
C ARG A 145 32.67 -35.41 -1.16
N GLU A 146 33.13 -35.10 0.05
CA GLU A 146 34.39 -35.64 0.57
C GLU A 146 34.32 -37.15 0.82
N ARG A 147 33.20 -37.64 1.37
CA ARG A 147 33.00 -39.08 1.63
C ARG A 147 32.68 -39.89 0.37
N GLY A 148 32.04 -39.29 -0.62
CA GLY A 148 31.75 -39.92 -1.91
C GLY A 148 32.99 -40.22 -2.76
N VAL A 149 34.11 -39.52 -2.53
CA VAL A 149 35.39 -39.77 -3.22
C VAL A 149 36.06 -41.06 -2.74
N GLU A 150 35.75 -41.55 -1.54
CA GLU A 150 36.33 -42.79 -1.01
C GLU A 150 35.68 -44.06 -1.58
N ILE A 151 34.42 -43.98 -2.03
CA ILE A 151 33.68 -45.15 -2.53
C ILE A 151 34.17 -45.54 -3.95
N THR A 152 34.65 -44.60 -4.76
CA THR A 152 35.13 -44.86 -6.13
C THR A 152 36.59 -45.34 -6.20
N ARG A 153 37.29 -45.48 -5.07
CA ARG A 153 38.70 -45.95 -5.02
C ARG A 153 38.86 -47.41 -4.60
N LEU A 154 37.77 -48.10 -4.26
CA LEU A 154 37.77 -49.50 -3.82
C LEU A 154 37.20 -50.48 -4.86
N SER A 155 37.00 -50.03 -6.10
CA SER A 155 36.66 -50.84 -7.28
C SER A 155 37.79 -50.82 -8.29
#